data_AF-A0A974P6I9-F1
#
_entry.id   AF-A0A974P6I9-F1
#
_cell.length_a   1.000
_cell.length_b   1.000
_cell.length_c   1.000
_cell.angle_alpha   90.00
_cell.angle_beta   90.00
_cell.angle_gamma   90.00
#
_symmetry.space_group_name_H-M   'P 1'
#
loop_
_entity.id
_entity.type
_entity.pdbx_description
1 polymer ?
#
loop_
_entity_poly.entity_id
_entity_poly.type
_entity_poly.pdbx_seq_one_letter_code
_entity_poly.pdbx_strand_id
1 'polypeptide(L)' 'MLGGGQGDTLSGGEDADTLDAGAGVNRLDGGGGDDSLLAGTDVDTLLGGDGADT' A
#
# COMPACT_ATOMS: atom_id res chain seq x y z
N MET A 1 -3.94 -4.49 -5.73
CA MET A 1 -4.35 -3.27 -6.48
C MET A 1 -3.10 -2.65 -7.10
N LEU A 2 -3.16 -2.05 -8.31
CA LEU A 2 -1.99 -1.44 -8.98
C LEU A 2 -2.20 0.07 -9.17
N GLY A 3 -1.30 0.88 -8.63
CA GLY A 3 -1.19 2.32 -8.85
C GLY A 3 -0.52 2.66 -10.19
N GLY A 4 -0.93 3.76 -10.80
CA GLY A 4 -0.31 4.32 -11.99
C GLY A 4 0.94 5.14 -11.65
N GLY A 5 1.62 5.71 -12.66
CA GLY A 5 2.83 6.54 -12.45
C GLY A 5 2.58 7.94 -11.86
N GLN A 6 1.51 8.11 -11.09
CA GLN A 6 1.14 9.34 -10.38
C GLN A 6 0.94 8.98 -8.91
N GLY A 7 0.97 9.96 -8.01
CA GLY A 7 0.69 9.69 -6.60
C GLY A 7 -0.72 9.11 -6.38
N ASP A 8 -0.80 7.88 -5.90
CA ASP A 8 -2.01 7.12 -5.71
C ASP A 8 -2.40 6.98 -4.23
N THR A 9 -3.67 6.64 -3.99
CA THR A 9 -4.17 6.25 -2.66
C THR A 9 -4.81 4.86 -2.75
N LEU A 10 -4.23 3.89 -2.06
CA LEU A 10 -4.66 2.49 -2.05
C LEU A 10 -5.11 2.09 -0.63
N SER A 11 -6.13 1.26 -0.54
CA SER A 11 -6.61 0.66 0.71
C SER A 11 -6.92 -0.83 0.51
N GLY A 12 -6.44 -1.68 1.41
CA GLY A 12 -6.62 -3.14 1.38
C GLY A 12 -7.98 -3.56 1.94
N GLY A 13 -8.19 -3.39 3.24
CA GLY A 13 -9.45 -3.78 3.88
C GLY A 13 -9.20 -4.50 5.20
N GLU A 14 -9.89 -5.60 5.45
CA GLU A 14 -9.73 -6.41 6.67
C GLU A 14 -9.07 -7.78 6.36
N ASP A 15 -8.76 -8.03 5.08
CA ASP A 15 -8.21 -9.29 4.59
C ASP A 15 -6.72 -9.10 4.24
N ALA A 16 -5.98 -10.19 4.10
CA ALA A 16 -4.60 -10.13 3.64
C ALA A 16 -4.51 -9.61 2.20
N ASP A 17 -3.92 -8.44 2.00
CA ASP A 17 -3.88 -7.72 0.73
C ASP A 17 -2.48 -7.61 0.12
N THR A 18 -2.47 -7.31 -1.19
CA THR A 18 -1.26 -6.90 -1.90
C THR A 18 -1.52 -5.60 -2.64
N LEU A 19 -0.87 -4.54 -2.18
CA LEU A 19 -0.99 -3.18 -2.71
C LEU A 19 0.34 -2.79 -3.35
N ASP A 20 0.32 -2.50 -4.65
CA ASP A 20 1.48 -1.99 -5.39
C ASP A 20 1.10 -0.64 -6.00
N ALA A 21 1.71 0.44 -5.52
CA ALA A 21 1.38 1.80 -5.94
C ALA A 21 2.28 2.33 -7.08
N GLY A 22 3.30 1.58 -7.51
CA GLY A 22 4.13 2.01 -8.64
C GLY A 22 5.01 3.24 -8.35
N ALA A 23 5.05 4.20 -9.27
CA ALA A 23 5.90 5.40 -9.17
C ALA A 23 5.06 6.64 -8.82
N GLY A 24 5.66 7.66 -8.22
CA GLY A 24 4.94 8.82 -7.68
C GLY A 24 4.83 8.77 -6.16
N VAL A 25 4.39 9.89 -5.56
CA VAL A 25 4.23 10.02 -4.10
C VAL A 25 2.90 9.40 -3.67
N ASN A 26 2.96 8.22 -3.07
CA ASN A 26 1.81 7.36 -2.81
C ASN A 26 1.38 7.34 -1.34
N ARG A 27 0.12 6.97 -1.11
CA ARG A 27 -0.43 6.64 0.21
C ARG A 27 -1.06 5.24 0.17
N LEU A 28 -0.55 4.32 0.96
CA LEU A 28 -1.09 2.96 1.08
C LEU A 28 -1.58 2.74 2.52
N ASP A 29 -2.70 2.03 2.64
CA ASP A 29 -3.31 1.63 3.90
C ASP A 29 -3.71 0.13 3.79
N GLY A 30 -2.97 -0.77 4.44
CA GLY A 30 -3.22 -2.21 4.38
C GLY A 30 -4.55 -2.54 5.05
N GLY A 31 -4.71 -2.10 6.29
CA GLY A 31 -5.94 -2.24 7.06
C GLY A 31 -5.80 -3.35 8.08
N GLY A 32 -6.63 -4.38 8.04
CA GLY A 32 -6.46 -5.60 8.84
C GLY A 32 -5.99 -6.75 7.96
N GLY A 33 -5.28 -7.72 8.53
CA GLY A 33 -4.73 -8.85 7.79
C GLY A 33 -3.21 -8.72 7.62
N ASP A 34 -2.58 -9.78 7.11
CA ASP A 34 -1.14 -9.77 6.85
C ASP A 34 -0.90 -9.22 5.44
N ASP A 35 -0.49 -7.96 5.34
CA ASP A 35 -0.44 -7.23 4.07
C ASP A 35 0.95 -7.17 3.42
N SER A 36 0.98 -7.03 2.09
CA SER A 36 2.19 -6.67 1.34
C SER A 36 2.04 -5.32 0.62
N LEU A 37 2.91 -4.37 0.97
CA LEU A 37 2.79 -2.96 0.58
C LEU A 37 4.02 -2.51 -0.21
N LEU A 38 3.89 -2.34 -1.52
CA LEU A 38 4.95 -1.86 -2.42
C LEU A 38 4.62 -0.45 -2.93
N ALA A 39 5.37 0.56 -2.50
CA ALA A 39 5.07 1.96 -2.83
C ALA A 39 5.99 2.61 -3.88
N GLY A 40 7.10 1.98 -4.23
CA GLY A 40 8.07 2.50 -5.21
C GLY A 40 9.31 3.14 -4.57
N THR A 41 9.90 4.11 -5.27
CA THR A 41 11.18 4.76 -4.88
C THR A 41 11.03 6.20 -4.41
N ASP A 42 9.84 6.78 -4.56
CA ASP A 42 9.56 8.16 -4.18
C ASP A 42 9.23 8.26 -2.68
N VAL A 43 8.88 9.45 -2.20
CA VAL A 43 8.55 9.65 -0.77
C VAL A 43 7.10 9.27 -0.52
N ASP A 44 6.89 8.05 -0.04
CA ASP A 44 5.56 7.47 0.18
C ASP A 44 5.12 7.48 1.65
N THR A 45 3.82 7.26 1.86
CA THR A 45 3.25 6.96 3.19
C THR A 45 2.61 5.58 3.17
N LEU A 46 3.13 4.66 3.98
CA LEU A 46 2.58 3.31 4.13
C LEU A 46 2.05 3.16 5.55
N LEU A 47 0.79 2.81 5.67
CA LEU A 47 0.19 2.31 6.90
C LEU A 47 -0.06 0.82 6.72
N GLY A 48 0.65 -0.01 7.49
CA GLY A 48 0.45 -1.46 7.54
C GLY A 48 -0.94 -1.79 8.05
N GLY A 49 -1.17 -1.43 9.31
CA GLY A 49 -2.42 -1.65 9.99
C GLY A 49 -2.28 -2.79 11.00
N ASP A 50 -3.32 -3.58 11.18
CA ASP A 50 -3.36 -4.72 12.10
C ASP A 50 -2.92 -6.00 11.38
N GLY A 51 -1.76 -6.55 11.73
CA GLY A 51 -1.28 -7.79 11.13
C GLY A 51 0.24 -7.86 11.09
N ALA A 52 0.78 -8.88 10.42
CA ALA A 52 2.19 -8.99 10.13
C ALA A 52 2.47 -8.56 8.67
N ASP A 53 2.82 -7.28 8.50
CA ASP A 53 2.95 -6.66 7.18
C ASP A 53 4.38 -6.70 6.61
N THR A 54 4.53 -6.61 5.29
CA THR A 54 5.83 -6.56 4.58
C THR A 54 5.89 -5.53 3.45
#